data_AF-A0A7W2BK41-F1
#
_entry.id   AF-A0A7W2BK41-F1
#
_cell.length_a   1.000
_cell.length_b   1.000
_cell.length_c   1.000
_cell.angle_alpha   90.00
_cell.angle_beta   90.00
_cell.angle_gamma   90.00
#
_symmetry.space_group_name_H-M   'P 1'
#
loop_
_entity.id
_entity.type
_entity.pdbx_description
1 polymer ?
#
loop_
_entity_poly.entity_id
_entity_poly.type
_entity_poly.pdbx_seq_one_letter_code
_entity_poly.pdbx_strand_id
1 'polypeptide(L)'
;MTSLNHILRLNAASCIGFGAVLVINPTAVGAFLGSVPAQLVLAIGAVLLVNGAHLILASLRAIPIKAEVLWFSIGDLVWWLGSIGCIATSLWITTPSGTVIAFLVAMAVAGLGVAQLAVLGASQGSRPAPDHWHRIGQSWLSLPLWVKLWLFALNAVFLAAPVFLPWANASVILIAYAACGPLLLAFAVFEGGLSRIMGIGHLVPWMPLLGWLVYWLAVADTSLLTLLYVSLLTAMISVCLALDIYDILRWLRGERDILMASNNAAALG
;
A
#
# COMPACT_ATOMS: atom_id res chain seq x y z
N MET A 1 9.83 -4.87 -23.70
CA MET A 1 10.02 -4.32 -22.36
C MET A 1 9.33 -2.96 -22.32
N THR A 2 8.37 -2.74 -21.44
CA THR A 2 7.77 -1.41 -21.24
C THR A 2 8.85 -0.49 -20.67
N SER A 3 9.14 0.62 -21.36
CA SER A 3 10.11 1.58 -20.84
C SER A 3 9.50 2.41 -19.72
N LEU A 4 10.32 2.85 -18.78
CA LEU A 4 9.89 3.71 -17.67
C LEU A 4 9.12 4.95 -18.17
N ASN A 5 9.54 5.53 -19.30
CA ASN A 5 8.87 6.66 -19.94
C ASN A 5 7.42 6.35 -20.33
N HIS A 6 7.11 5.13 -20.78
CA HIS A 6 5.73 4.75 -21.10
C HIS A 6 4.86 4.71 -19.85
N ILE A 7 5.38 4.17 -18.74
CA ILE A 7 4.63 4.11 -17.47
C ILE A 7 4.41 5.52 -16.93
N LEU A 8 5.42 6.39 -16.96
CA LEU A 8 5.27 7.80 -16.56
C LEU A 8 4.22 8.53 -17.42
N ARG A 9 4.13 8.24 -18.73
CA ARG A 9 3.08 8.81 -19.60
C ARG A 9 1.70 8.28 -19.31
N LEU A 10 1.57 6.98 -18.99
CA LEU A 10 0.30 6.41 -18.56
C LEU A 10 -0.17 7.06 -17.25
N ASN A 11 0.74 7.28 -16.30
CA ASN A 11 0.41 8.00 -15.07
C ASN A 11 0.12 9.49 -15.31
N ALA A 12 0.85 10.14 -16.22
CA ALA A 12 0.51 11.50 -16.62
C ALA A 12 -0.90 11.57 -17.21
N ALA A 13 -1.27 10.62 -18.07
CA ALA A 13 -2.59 10.57 -18.69
C ALA A 13 -3.70 10.34 -17.65
N SER A 14 -3.49 9.48 -16.66
CA SER A 14 -4.47 9.31 -15.57
C SER A 14 -4.59 10.59 -14.73
N CYS A 15 -3.48 11.21 -14.33
CA CYS A 15 -3.47 12.46 -13.58
C CYS A 15 -4.18 13.59 -14.33
N ILE A 16 -3.87 13.79 -15.61
CA ILE A 16 -4.50 14.84 -16.42
C ILE A 16 -5.98 14.53 -16.66
N GLY A 17 -6.31 13.28 -16.99
CA GLY A 17 -7.68 12.84 -17.24
C GLY A 17 -8.57 13.03 -16.01
N PHE A 18 -8.18 12.49 -14.86
CA PHE A 18 -8.92 12.68 -13.62
C PHE A 18 -8.91 14.14 -13.19
N GLY A 19 -7.75 14.82 -13.24
CA GLY A 19 -7.63 16.24 -12.92
C GLY A 19 -8.62 17.11 -13.70
N ALA A 20 -8.75 16.90 -15.01
CA ALA A 20 -9.71 17.61 -15.85
C ALA A 20 -11.15 17.35 -15.42
N VAL A 21 -11.53 16.08 -15.16
CA VAL A 21 -12.89 15.76 -14.68
C VAL A 21 -13.21 16.46 -13.36
N LEU A 22 -12.27 16.46 -12.42
CA LEU A 22 -12.44 17.09 -11.09
C LEU A 22 -12.54 18.63 -11.20
N VAL A 23 -11.79 19.26 -12.11
CA VAL A 23 -11.81 20.72 -12.30
C VAL A 23 -13.06 21.17 -13.05
N ILE A 24 -13.52 20.42 -14.07
CA ILE A 24 -14.66 20.83 -14.91
C ILE A 24 -15.98 20.69 -14.13
N ASN A 25 -16.15 19.62 -13.35
CA ASN A 25 -17.42 19.31 -12.66
C ASN A 25 -17.24 18.99 -11.16
N PRO A 26 -16.62 19.87 -10.35
CA PRO A 26 -16.28 19.54 -8.97
C PRO A 26 -17.51 19.23 -8.10
N THR A 27 -18.62 19.95 -8.28
CA THR A 27 -19.87 19.72 -7.54
C THR A 27 -20.51 18.39 -7.88
N ALA A 28 -20.58 18.03 -9.17
CA ALA A 28 -21.19 16.77 -9.60
C ALA A 28 -20.35 15.56 -9.15
N VAL A 29 -19.02 15.66 -9.24
CA VAL A 29 -18.14 14.59 -8.74
C VAL A 29 -18.22 14.46 -7.21
N GLY A 30 -18.23 15.59 -6.49
CA GLY A 30 -18.37 15.57 -5.03
C GLY A 30 -19.66 14.90 -4.57
N ALA A 31 -20.78 15.23 -5.21
CA ALA A 31 -22.08 14.61 -4.96
C ALA A 31 -22.13 13.14 -5.38
N PHE A 32 -21.47 12.76 -6.49
CA PHE A 32 -21.36 11.37 -6.91
C PHE A 32 -20.61 10.51 -5.89
N LEU A 33 -19.51 11.03 -5.33
CA LEU A 33 -18.72 10.34 -4.31
C LEU A 33 -19.43 10.30 -2.95
N GLY A 34 -20.16 11.37 -2.60
CA GLY A 34 -20.90 11.50 -1.35
C GLY A 34 -21.00 12.96 -0.91
N SER A 35 -20.28 13.32 0.14
CA SER A 35 -20.29 14.65 0.76
C SER A 35 -18.96 15.39 0.61
N VAL A 36 -18.18 15.08 -0.43
CA VAL A 36 -16.89 15.74 -0.68
C VAL A 36 -17.13 17.22 -1.04
N PRO A 37 -16.53 18.19 -0.33
CA PRO A 37 -16.67 19.60 -0.67
C PRO A 37 -16.16 19.91 -2.08
N ALA A 38 -16.93 20.65 -2.89
CA ALA A 38 -16.57 20.97 -4.27
C ALA A 38 -15.21 21.70 -4.38
N GLN A 39 -14.88 22.55 -3.41
CA GLN A 39 -13.59 23.25 -3.35
C GLN A 39 -12.43 22.27 -3.17
N LEU A 40 -12.61 21.23 -2.36
CA LEU A 40 -11.61 20.18 -2.18
C LEU A 40 -11.44 19.38 -3.47
N VAL A 41 -12.55 19.01 -4.14
CA VAL A 41 -12.52 18.32 -5.43
C VAL A 41 -11.76 19.15 -6.48
N LEU A 42 -12.07 20.44 -6.59
CA LEU A 42 -11.41 21.38 -7.50
C LEU A 42 -9.91 21.50 -7.19
N ALA A 43 -9.55 21.68 -5.93
CA ALA A 43 -8.15 21.81 -5.50
C ALA A 43 -7.35 20.54 -5.83
N ILE A 44 -7.90 19.37 -5.53
CA ILE A 44 -7.32 18.08 -5.87
C ILE A 44 -7.15 17.97 -7.40
N GLY A 45 -8.16 18.35 -8.18
CA GLY A 45 -8.11 18.36 -9.63
C GLY A 45 -6.98 19.22 -10.18
N ALA A 46 -6.81 20.44 -9.65
CA ALA A 46 -5.73 21.34 -10.04
C ALA A 46 -4.33 20.75 -9.71
N VAL A 47 -4.17 20.14 -8.53
CA VAL A 47 -2.92 19.45 -8.15
C VAL A 47 -2.61 18.30 -9.11
N LEU A 48 -3.61 17.50 -9.50
CA LEU A 48 -3.43 16.41 -10.46
C LEU A 48 -3.02 16.91 -11.85
N LEU A 49 -3.57 18.03 -12.32
CA LEU A 49 -3.16 18.64 -13.60
C LEU A 49 -1.69 19.07 -13.56
N VAL A 50 -1.26 19.72 -12.48
CA VAL A 50 0.15 20.14 -12.30
C VAL A 50 1.07 18.91 -12.20
N ASN A 51 0.68 17.91 -11.41
CA ASN A 51 1.45 16.66 -11.28
C ASN A 51 1.55 15.91 -12.61
N GLY A 52 0.46 15.84 -13.36
CA GLY A 52 0.42 15.23 -14.68
C GLY A 52 1.31 15.95 -15.68
N ALA A 53 1.35 17.28 -15.67
CA ALA A 53 2.30 18.05 -16.48
C ALA A 53 3.76 17.78 -16.08
N HIS A 54 4.06 17.68 -14.78
CA HIS A 54 5.39 17.33 -14.29
C HIS A 54 5.80 15.92 -14.72
N LEU A 55 4.90 14.94 -14.66
CA LEU A 55 5.10 13.58 -15.18
C LEU A 55 5.41 13.57 -16.68
N ILE A 56 4.71 14.38 -17.49
CA ILE A 56 5.03 14.52 -18.92
C ILE A 56 6.46 15.01 -19.08
N LEU A 57 6.82 16.11 -18.43
CA LEU A 57 8.17 16.69 -18.51
C LEU A 57 9.25 15.67 -18.11
N ALA A 58 9.01 14.90 -17.05
CA ALA A 58 9.90 13.84 -16.63
C ALA A 58 10.01 12.70 -17.67
N SER A 59 8.90 12.33 -18.31
CA SER A 59 8.86 11.27 -19.32
C SER A 59 9.49 11.66 -20.67
N LEU A 60 9.75 12.94 -20.91
CA LEU A 60 10.41 13.44 -22.12
C LEU A 60 11.94 13.32 -22.02
N ARG A 61 12.49 13.07 -20.83
CA ARG A 61 13.92 12.88 -20.64
C ARG A 61 14.35 11.53 -21.22
N ALA A 62 15.55 11.50 -21.82
CA ALA A 62 16.16 10.26 -22.26
C ALA A 62 16.40 9.29 -21.09
N ILE A 63 16.76 9.83 -19.92
CA ILE A 63 16.96 9.09 -18.68
C ILE A 63 16.17 9.79 -17.56
N PRO A 64 15.07 9.19 -17.06
CA PRO A 64 14.32 9.76 -15.93
C PRO A 64 15.16 9.85 -14.66
N ILE A 65 14.92 10.90 -13.87
CA ILE A 65 15.62 11.11 -12.60
C ILE A 65 14.99 10.20 -11.54
N LYS A 66 15.80 9.37 -10.88
CA LYS A 66 15.36 8.43 -9.84
C LYS A 66 14.50 9.09 -8.77
N ALA A 67 14.93 10.26 -8.27
CA ALA A 67 14.20 10.99 -7.23
C ALA A 67 12.80 11.42 -7.66
N GLU A 68 12.61 11.83 -8.91
CA GLU A 68 11.29 12.19 -9.43
C GLU A 68 10.38 10.97 -9.54
N VAL A 69 10.91 9.85 -10.04
CA VAL A 69 10.14 8.60 -10.17
C VAL A 69 9.68 8.12 -8.78
N LEU A 70 10.56 8.20 -7.78
CA LEU A 70 10.20 7.92 -6.39
C LEU A 70 9.13 8.88 -5.87
N TRP A 71 9.27 10.19 -6.12
CA TRP A 71 8.28 11.19 -5.75
C TRP A 71 6.89 10.88 -6.32
N PHE A 72 6.80 10.58 -7.61
CA PHE A 72 5.54 10.24 -8.25
C PHE A 72 4.93 8.95 -7.70
N SER A 73 5.74 7.89 -7.57
CA SER A 73 5.29 6.62 -7.01
C SER A 73 4.81 6.73 -5.56
N ILE A 74 5.48 7.55 -4.74
CA ILE A 74 5.03 7.84 -3.37
C ILE A 74 3.70 8.59 -3.41
N GLY A 75 3.56 9.59 -4.29
CA GLY A 75 2.31 10.31 -4.49
C GLY A 75 1.14 9.38 -4.85
N ASP A 76 1.35 8.42 -5.75
CA ASP A 76 0.34 7.43 -6.14
C ASP A 76 -0.08 6.54 -4.97
N LEU A 77 0.89 6.07 -4.16
CA LEU A 77 0.61 5.25 -2.98
C LEU A 77 -0.10 6.06 -1.88
N VAL A 78 0.27 7.33 -1.69
CA VAL A 78 -0.42 8.23 -0.76
C VAL A 78 -1.86 8.49 -1.22
N TRP A 79 -2.07 8.70 -2.52
CA TRP A 79 -3.41 8.87 -3.10
C TRP A 79 -4.28 7.65 -2.84
N TRP A 80 -3.75 6.46 -3.11
CA TRP A 80 -4.46 5.21 -2.86
C TRP A 80 -4.78 5.02 -1.37
N LEU A 81 -3.80 5.22 -0.47
CA LEU A 81 -4.03 5.14 0.98
C LEU A 81 -5.11 6.12 1.44
N GLY A 82 -5.05 7.37 0.97
CA GLY A 82 -6.05 8.38 1.29
C GLY A 82 -7.45 8.00 0.81
N SER A 83 -7.57 7.49 -0.41
CA SER A 83 -8.85 7.03 -1.00
C SER A 83 -9.45 5.88 -0.21
N ILE A 84 -8.62 4.89 0.12
CA ILE A 84 -9.00 3.71 0.90
C ILE A 84 -9.39 4.11 2.34
N GLY A 85 -8.68 5.06 2.94
CA GLY A 85 -9.02 5.61 4.25
C GLY A 85 -10.36 6.35 4.27
N CYS A 86 -10.64 7.16 3.22
CA CYS A 86 -11.93 7.84 3.07
C CYS A 86 -13.08 6.83 2.93
N ILE A 87 -12.89 5.76 2.15
CA ILE A 87 -13.85 4.66 2.02
C ILE A 87 -14.07 3.97 3.38
N ALA A 88 -13.00 3.62 4.09
CA ALA A 88 -13.07 2.89 5.37
C ALA A 88 -13.83 3.65 6.45
N THR A 89 -13.60 4.96 6.50
CA THR A 89 -14.18 5.84 7.52
C THR A 89 -15.52 6.42 7.10
N SER A 90 -15.97 6.14 5.86
CA SER A 90 -17.10 6.85 5.23
C SER A 90 -16.91 8.38 5.28
N LEU A 91 -15.66 8.85 5.32
CA LEU A 91 -15.33 10.26 5.30
C LEU A 91 -15.42 10.74 3.84
N TRP A 92 -16.45 11.53 3.58
CA TRP A 92 -16.81 12.09 2.27
C TRP A 92 -17.23 11.09 1.18
N ILE A 93 -16.58 9.93 1.08
CA ILE A 93 -16.95 8.86 0.12
C ILE A 93 -17.97 7.95 0.81
N THR A 94 -19.25 8.11 0.48
CA THR A 94 -20.35 7.43 1.16
C THR A 94 -21.35 6.76 0.23
N THR A 95 -21.38 7.14 -1.05
CA THR A 95 -22.30 6.50 -1.99
C THR A 95 -21.75 5.12 -2.40
N PRO A 96 -22.63 4.13 -2.70
CA PRO A 96 -22.17 2.83 -3.18
C PRO A 96 -21.39 2.91 -4.49
N SER A 97 -21.90 3.68 -5.46
CA SER A 97 -21.24 3.87 -6.76
C SER A 97 -19.91 4.61 -6.63
N GLY A 98 -19.87 5.66 -5.80
CA GLY A 98 -18.65 6.41 -5.51
C GLY A 98 -17.59 5.55 -4.86
N THR A 99 -17.97 4.69 -3.90
CA THR A 99 -17.07 3.74 -3.24
C THR A 99 -16.42 2.79 -4.24
N VAL A 100 -17.22 2.15 -5.11
CA VAL A 100 -16.70 1.21 -6.12
C VAL A 100 -15.75 1.90 -7.08
N ILE A 101 -16.13 3.06 -7.64
CA ILE A 101 -15.30 3.79 -8.59
C ILE A 101 -14.02 4.31 -7.93
N ALA A 102 -14.11 4.90 -6.74
CA ALA A 102 -12.95 5.39 -6.01
C ALA A 102 -11.98 4.25 -5.67
N PHE A 103 -12.49 3.08 -5.29
CA PHE A 103 -11.66 1.90 -5.05
C PHE A 103 -10.93 1.45 -6.32
N LEU A 104 -11.64 1.33 -7.45
CA LEU A 104 -11.04 0.92 -8.73
C LEU A 104 -9.96 1.91 -9.20
N VAL A 105 -10.25 3.21 -9.11
CA VAL A 105 -9.29 4.27 -9.43
C VAL A 105 -8.08 4.20 -8.51
N ALA A 106 -8.28 4.05 -7.20
CA ALA A 106 -7.20 3.92 -6.23
C ALA A 106 -6.30 2.72 -6.54
N MET A 107 -6.88 1.56 -6.87
CA MET A 107 -6.12 0.36 -7.24
C MET A 107 -5.34 0.55 -8.55
N ALA A 108 -5.93 1.22 -9.54
CA ALA A 108 -5.24 1.54 -10.79
C ALA A 108 -4.05 2.49 -10.55
N VAL A 109 -4.23 3.54 -9.74
CA VAL A 109 -3.17 4.49 -9.37
C VAL A 109 -2.06 3.80 -8.58
N ALA A 110 -2.39 2.98 -7.58
CA ALA A 110 -1.40 2.18 -6.86
C ALA A 110 -0.63 1.25 -7.80
N GLY A 111 -1.32 0.63 -8.77
CA GLY A 111 -0.70 -0.20 -9.80
C GLY A 111 0.34 0.55 -10.65
N LEU A 112 0.04 1.79 -11.05
CA LEU A 112 0.98 2.66 -11.76
C LEU A 112 2.20 3.01 -10.90
N GLY A 113 1.98 3.39 -9.64
CA GLY A 113 3.05 3.70 -8.69
C GLY A 113 3.99 2.51 -8.46
N VAL A 114 3.43 1.31 -8.28
CA VAL A 114 4.19 0.05 -8.16
C VAL A 114 4.92 -0.28 -9.46
N ALA A 115 4.28 -0.11 -10.62
CA ALA A 115 4.91 -0.42 -11.91
C ALA A 115 6.12 0.49 -12.20
N GLN A 116 6.03 1.77 -11.83
CA GLN A 116 7.16 2.71 -11.87
C GLN A 116 8.32 2.21 -11.01
N LEU A 117 8.06 1.79 -9.77
CA LEU A 117 9.06 1.26 -8.85
C LEU A 117 9.65 -0.07 -9.34
N ALA A 118 8.84 -0.93 -9.94
CA ALA A 118 9.28 -2.21 -10.47
C ALA A 118 10.27 -2.02 -11.63
N VAL A 119 9.95 -1.14 -12.59
CA VAL A 119 10.85 -0.86 -13.71
C VAL A 119 12.10 -0.12 -13.24
N LEU A 120 11.96 0.83 -12.31
CA LEU A 120 13.08 1.54 -11.72
C LEU A 120 14.01 0.59 -10.94
N GLY A 121 13.46 -0.33 -10.14
CA GLY A 121 14.21 -1.33 -9.39
C GLY A 121 14.93 -2.30 -10.30
N ALA A 122 14.24 -2.83 -11.32
CA ALA A 122 14.84 -3.70 -12.33
C ALA A 122 15.98 -3.01 -13.11
N SER A 123 15.86 -1.71 -13.39
CA SER A 123 16.90 -0.94 -14.10
C SER A 123 18.17 -0.68 -13.27
N GLN A 124 18.10 -0.81 -11.94
CA GLN A 124 19.24 -0.66 -11.05
C GLN A 124 20.06 -1.94 -10.88
N GLY A 125 19.51 -3.10 -11.26
CA GLY A 125 20.20 -4.38 -11.17
C GLY A 125 21.09 -4.66 -12.38
N SER A 126 22.23 -5.32 -12.17
CA SER A 126 23.12 -5.77 -13.25
C SER A 126 22.58 -6.96 -14.08
N ARG A 127 21.32 -7.38 -13.83
CA ARG A 127 20.72 -8.61 -14.42
C ARG A 127 19.37 -8.31 -15.10
N PRO A 128 18.95 -9.14 -16.09
CA PRO A 128 17.71 -8.96 -16.83
C PRO A 128 16.44 -8.92 -15.96
N ALA A 129 15.41 -8.19 -16.42
CA ALA A 129 14.14 -8.03 -15.69
C ALA A 129 13.38 -9.33 -15.31
N PRO A 130 13.39 -10.43 -16.10
CA PRO A 130 12.77 -11.69 -15.68
C PRO A 130 13.39 -12.30 -14.41
N ASP A 131 14.70 -12.07 -14.19
CA ASP A 131 15.39 -12.56 -13.00
C ASP A 131 14.95 -11.82 -11.73
N HIS A 132 14.37 -10.62 -11.88
CA HIS A 132 13.93 -9.78 -10.77
C HIS A 132 12.73 -10.37 -10.04
N TRP A 133 11.70 -10.81 -10.77
CA TRP A 133 10.52 -11.45 -10.17
C TRP A 133 10.85 -12.81 -9.55
N HIS A 134 11.74 -13.57 -10.20
CA HIS A 134 12.21 -14.84 -9.65
C HIS A 134 12.93 -14.65 -8.32
N ARG A 135 13.78 -13.62 -8.19
CA ARG A 135 14.45 -13.27 -6.91
C ARG A 135 13.47 -12.92 -5.79
N ILE A 136 12.42 -12.14 -6.10
CA ILE A 136 11.40 -11.80 -5.11
C ILE A 136 10.72 -13.09 -4.62
N GLY A 137 10.30 -13.95 -5.56
CA GLY A 137 9.71 -15.25 -5.22
C GLY A 137 10.65 -16.14 -4.41
N GLN A 138 11.93 -16.22 -4.81
CA GLN A 138 12.96 -16.93 -4.06
C GLN A 138 13.07 -16.38 -2.64
N SER A 139 13.14 -15.05 -2.45
CA SER A 139 13.25 -14.43 -1.12
C SER A 139 12.15 -14.83 -0.17
N TRP A 140 10.91 -14.86 -0.66
CA TRP A 140 9.78 -15.39 0.09
C TRP A 140 9.92 -16.90 0.38
N LEU A 141 10.35 -17.69 -0.61
CA LEU A 141 10.55 -19.13 -0.45
C LEU A 141 11.66 -19.48 0.55
N SER A 142 12.62 -18.60 0.82
CA SER A 142 13.64 -18.85 1.85
C SER A 142 13.22 -18.51 3.28
N LEU A 143 12.05 -17.89 3.47
CA LEU A 143 11.58 -17.60 4.82
C LEU A 143 11.48 -18.91 5.63
N PRO A 144 11.87 -18.89 6.92
CA PRO A 144 11.71 -20.03 7.79
C PRO A 144 10.26 -20.53 7.80
N LEU A 145 10.06 -21.85 7.91
CA LEU A 145 8.73 -22.45 7.88
C LEU A 145 7.80 -21.84 8.94
N TRP A 146 8.30 -21.58 10.15
CA TRP A 146 7.52 -20.98 11.22
C TRP A 146 7.01 -19.57 10.85
N VAL A 147 7.79 -18.78 10.11
CA VAL A 147 7.37 -17.46 9.62
C VAL A 147 6.24 -17.61 8.60
N LYS A 148 6.37 -18.56 7.67
CA LYS A 148 5.32 -18.83 6.67
C LYS A 148 4.01 -19.27 7.33
N LEU A 149 4.09 -20.19 8.30
CA LEU A 149 2.93 -20.64 9.07
C LEU A 149 2.28 -19.47 9.84
N TRP A 150 3.09 -18.63 10.47
CA TRP A 150 2.61 -17.41 11.14
C TRP A 150 1.89 -16.47 10.17
N LEU A 151 2.48 -16.21 9.00
CA LEU A 151 1.86 -15.38 7.97
C LEU A 151 0.52 -15.97 7.51
N PHE A 152 0.43 -17.27 7.22
CA PHE A 152 -0.83 -17.90 6.84
C PHE A 152 -1.89 -17.78 7.95
N ALA A 153 -1.51 -18.03 9.20
CA ALA A 153 -2.41 -17.88 10.35
C ALA A 153 -2.91 -16.43 10.47
N LEU A 154 -2.01 -15.44 10.38
CA LEU A 154 -2.36 -14.02 10.44
C LEU A 154 -3.34 -13.62 9.33
N ASN A 155 -3.07 -14.04 8.10
CA ASN A 155 -3.95 -13.78 6.95
C ASN A 155 -5.34 -14.40 7.18
N ALA A 156 -5.41 -15.63 7.70
CA ALA A 156 -6.68 -16.28 8.01
C ALA A 156 -7.48 -15.50 9.08
N VAL A 157 -6.83 -15.01 10.13
CA VAL A 157 -7.49 -14.22 11.18
C VAL A 157 -7.98 -12.87 10.64
N PHE A 158 -7.21 -12.19 9.79
CA PHE A 158 -7.68 -10.98 9.09
C PHE A 158 -8.92 -11.24 8.23
N LEU A 159 -8.88 -12.28 7.40
CA LEU A 159 -9.95 -12.62 6.46
C LEU A 159 -11.21 -13.16 7.17
N ALA A 160 -11.08 -13.65 8.40
CA ALA A 160 -12.21 -14.11 9.20
C ALA A 160 -13.06 -12.96 9.81
N ALA A 161 -12.66 -11.69 9.66
CA ALA A 161 -13.35 -10.55 10.26
C ALA A 161 -14.88 -10.51 10.02
N PRO A 162 -15.40 -10.78 8.80
CA PRO A 162 -16.85 -10.76 8.54
C PRO A 162 -17.65 -11.85 9.27
N VAL A 163 -16.98 -12.89 9.78
CA VAL A 163 -17.64 -13.97 10.55
C VAL A 163 -17.94 -13.52 11.97
N PHE A 164 -17.07 -12.69 12.55
CA PHE A 164 -17.10 -12.34 13.98
C PHE A 164 -17.61 -10.92 14.25
N LEU A 165 -17.62 -10.05 13.23
CA LEU A 165 -17.96 -8.64 13.35
C LEU A 165 -19.04 -8.23 12.35
N PRO A 166 -19.92 -7.28 12.72
CA PRO A 166 -20.77 -6.60 11.75
C PRO A 166 -19.92 -5.98 10.62
N TRP A 167 -20.49 -5.92 9.43
CA TRP A 167 -19.78 -5.45 8.23
C TRP A 167 -19.06 -4.11 8.43
N ALA A 168 -19.69 -3.15 9.13
CA ALA A 168 -19.12 -1.84 9.42
C ALA A 168 -17.78 -1.90 10.17
N ASN A 169 -17.57 -2.91 11.03
CA ASN A 169 -16.33 -3.11 11.78
C ASN A 169 -15.37 -4.03 11.01
N ALA A 170 -15.90 -5.07 10.36
CA ALA A 170 -15.11 -5.99 9.54
C ALA A 170 -14.43 -5.27 8.36
N SER A 171 -15.10 -4.30 7.73
CA SER A 171 -14.56 -3.53 6.62
C SER A 171 -13.31 -2.74 7.01
N VAL A 172 -13.22 -2.20 8.23
CA VAL A 172 -12.04 -1.48 8.72
C VAL A 172 -10.82 -2.40 8.75
N ILE A 173 -10.99 -3.63 9.27
CA ILE A 173 -9.95 -4.65 9.33
C ILE A 173 -9.51 -5.07 7.92
N LEU A 174 -10.48 -5.38 7.04
CA LEU A 174 -10.20 -5.83 5.67
C LEU A 174 -9.56 -4.74 4.81
N ILE A 175 -9.92 -3.48 5.03
CA ILE A 175 -9.31 -2.35 4.35
C ILE A 175 -7.87 -2.18 4.80
N ALA A 176 -7.59 -2.18 6.10
CA ALA A 176 -6.22 -2.10 6.61
C ALA A 176 -5.36 -3.29 6.14
N TYR A 177 -5.95 -4.47 6.02
CA TYR A 177 -5.31 -5.64 5.40
C TYR A 177 -4.98 -5.42 3.92
N ALA A 178 -5.97 -5.01 3.12
CA ALA A 178 -5.77 -4.72 1.70
C ALA A 178 -4.76 -3.58 1.48
N ALA A 179 -4.70 -2.63 2.41
CA ALA A 179 -3.77 -1.50 2.41
C ALA A 179 -2.29 -1.89 2.64
N CYS A 180 -1.98 -3.14 2.98
CA CYS A 180 -0.60 -3.60 3.01
C CYS A 180 -0.09 -4.00 1.63
N GLY A 181 -0.95 -4.58 0.79
CA GLY A 181 -0.54 -5.27 -0.45
C GLY A 181 0.31 -4.41 -1.39
N PRO A 182 -0.22 -3.30 -1.93
CA PRO A 182 0.53 -2.38 -2.79
C PRO A 182 1.79 -1.78 -2.13
N LEU A 183 1.78 -1.49 -0.82
CA LEU A 183 2.97 -0.97 -0.13
C LEU A 183 4.08 -2.03 -0.06
N LEU A 184 3.75 -3.23 0.39
CA LEU A 184 4.71 -4.33 0.47
C LEU A 184 5.24 -4.69 -0.91
N LEU A 185 4.37 -4.72 -1.91
CA LEU A 185 4.78 -4.97 -3.29
C LEU A 185 5.71 -3.86 -3.79
N ALA A 186 5.40 -2.59 -3.54
CA ALA A 186 6.24 -1.44 -3.91
C ALA A 186 7.67 -1.57 -3.37
N PHE A 187 7.84 -1.91 -2.09
CA PHE A 187 9.17 -2.15 -1.53
C PHE A 187 9.85 -3.38 -2.12
N ALA A 188 9.11 -4.50 -2.24
CA ALA A 188 9.68 -5.75 -2.77
C ALA A 188 10.18 -5.61 -4.21
N VAL A 189 9.42 -4.90 -5.07
CA VAL A 189 9.81 -4.68 -6.46
C VAL A 189 10.88 -3.61 -6.60
N PHE A 190 10.95 -2.64 -5.70
CA PHE A 190 12.01 -1.64 -5.73
C PHE A 190 13.36 -2.22 -5.30
N GLU A 191 13.37 -3.01 -4.22
CA GLU A 191 14.57 -3.65 -3.65
C GLU A 191 14.95 -4.97 -4.38
N GLY A 192 14.01 -5.56 -5.12
CA GLY A 192 14.20 -6.85 -5.80
C GLY A 192 14.22 -8.05 -4.86
N GLY A 193 13.48 -7.96 -3.75
CA GLY A 193 13.35 -9.02 -2.76
C GLY A 193 12.73 -8.50 -1.47
N LEU A 194 12.47 -9.43 -0.54
CA LEU A 194 11.99 -9.07 0.79
C LEU A 194 13.11 -8.39 1.58
N SER A 195 12.97 -7.12 1.95
CA SER A 195 13.97 -6.40 2.73
C SER A 195 13.41 -5.97 4.09
N ARG A 196 14.29 -5.65 5.04
CA ARG A 196 13.87 -5.22 6.39
C ARG A 196 13.01 -3.95 6.41
N ILE A 197 13.19 -3.04 5.44
CA ILE A 197 12.41 -1.80 5.37
C ILE A 197 10.95 -2.02 4.99
N MET A 198 10.61 -3.21 4.47
CA MET A 198 9.23 -3.58 4.14
C MET A 198 8.28 -3.50 5.33
N GLY A 199 8.78 -3.55 6.57
CA GLY A 199 7.96 -3.36 7.75
C GLY A 199 7.19 -2.03 7.75
N ILE A 200 7.64 -1.01 7.01
CA ILE A 200 6.87 0.24 6.82
C ILE A 200 5.53 -0.03 6.15
N GLY A 201 5.49 -0.98 5.21
CA GLY A 201 4.26 -1.38 4.51
C GLY A 201 3.20 -1.97 5.44
N HIS A 202 3.59 -2.50 6.60
CA HIS A 202 2.67 -2.91 7.67
C HIS A 202 2.39 -1.78 8.66
N LEU A 203 3.42 -1.05 9.10
CA LEU A 203 3.26 -0.01 10.12
C LEU A 203 2.25 1.06 9.74
N VAL A 204 2.30 1.53 8.49
CA VAL A 204 1.41 2.60 8.00
C VAL A 204 -0.08 2.23 8.15
N PRO A 205 -0.56 1.10 7.60
CA PRO A 205 -1.97 0.71 7.77
C PRO A 205 -2.31 0.09 9.12
N TRP A 206 -1.39 -0.66 9.75
CA TRP A 206 -1.72 -1.45 10.95
C TRP A 206 -1.56 -0.69 12.26
N MET A 207 -0.75 0.37 12.35
CA MET A 207 -0.68 1.18 13.56
C MET A 207 -2.03 1.88 13.87
N PRO A 208 -2.70 2.55 12.91
CA PRO A 208 -4.05 3.07 13.13
C PRO A 208 -5.07 1.98 13.45
N LEU A 209 -5.00 0.84 12.74
CA LEU A 209 -5.87 -0.31 13.01
C LEU A 209 -5.70 -0.82 14.44
N LEU A 210 -4.45 -0.99 14.91
CA LEU A 210 -4.15 -1.44 16.26
C LEU A 210 -4.74 -0.48 17.30
N GLY A 211 -4.55 0.83 17.11
CA GLY A 211 -5.15 1.85 17.98
C GLY A 211 -6.68 1.76 18.01
N TRP A 212 -7.30 1.55 16.84
CA TRP A 212 -8.76 1.36 16.73
C TRP A 212 -9.23 0.07 17.42
N LEU A 213 -8.53 -1.06 17.24
CA LEU A 213 -8.87 -2.34 17.87
C LEU A 213 -8.77 -2.25 19.40
N VAL A 214 -7.72 -1.60 19.92
CA VAL A 214 -7.55 -1.38 21.37
C VAL A 214 -8.68 -0.50 21.92
N TYR A 215 -9.03 0.58 21.22
CA TYR A 215 -10.18 1.40 21.59
C TYR A 215 -11.49 0.60 21.56
N TRP A 216 -11.71 -0.17 20.48
CA TRP A 216 -12.91 -0.99 20.31
C TRP A 216 -13.05 -2.01 21.43
N LEU A 217 -11.97 -2.72 21.79
CA LEU A 217 -11.94 -3.66 22.92
C LEU A 217 -12.29 -3.00 24.26
N ALA A 218 -11.98 -1.72 24.44
CA ALA A 218 -12.25 -1.00 25.68
C ALA A 218 -13.70 -0.55 25.84
N VAL A 219 -14.44 -0.39 24.73
CA VAL A 219 -15.78 0.22 24.73
C VAL A 219 -16.90 -0.69 24.22
N ALA A 220 -16.57 -1.75 23.47
CA ALA A 220 -17.56 -2.59 22.84
C ALA A 220 -18.25 -3.52 23.85
N ASP A 221 -19.58 -3.45 23.90
CA ASP A 221 -20.41 -4.48 24.52
C ASP A 221 -20.74 -5.54 23.46
N THR A 222 -20.15 -6.73 23.60
CA THR A 222 -20.17 -7.75 22.55
C THR A 222 -20.12 -9.16 23.13
N SER A 223 -20.33 -10.17 22.28
CA SER A 223 -20.23 -11.57 22.68
C SER A 223 -18.82 -11.97 23.06
N LEU A 224 -18.67 -12.94 23.97
CA LEU A 224 -17.36 -13.50 24.33
C LEU A 224 -16.57 -13.98 23.11
N LEU A 225 -17.23 -14.59 22.13
CA LEU A 225 -16.57 -15.09 20.92
C LEU A 225 -15.98 -13.94 20.09
N THR A 226 -16.73 -12.86 19.90
CA THR A 226 -16.22 -11.66 19.21
C THR A 226 -15.07 -11.02 19.98
N LEU A 227 -15.18 -10.93 21.31
CA LEU A 227 -14.12 -10.41 22.17
C LEU A 227 -12.82 -11.22 22.03
N LEU A 228 -12.91 -12.55 22.04
CA LEU A 228 -11.77 -13.46 21.85
C LEU A 228 -11.14 -13.29 20.46
N TYR A 229 -11.96 -13.19 19.40
CA TYR A 229 -11.48 -12.95 18.04
C TYR A 229 -10.71 -11.63 17.93
N VAL A 230 -11.30 -10.52 18.40
CA VAL A 230 -10.66 -9.20 18.31
C VAL A 230 -9.40 -9.15 19.17
N SER A 231 -9.40 -9.79 20.35
CA SER A 231 -8.21 -9.90 21.20
C SER A 231 -7.09 -10.69 20.51
N LEU A 232 -7.42 -11.80 19.85
CA LEU A 232 -6.47 -12.60 19.07
C LEU A 232 -5.86 -11.77 17.94
N LEU A 233 -6.69 -11.12 17.12
CA LEU A 233 -6.21 -10.27 16.02
C LEU A 233 -5.32 -9.14 16.55
N THR A 234 -5.72 -8.48 17.63
CA THR A 234 -4.95 -7.40 18.29
C THR A 234 -3.58 -7.89 18.74
N ALA A 235 -3.51 -9.06 19.39
CA ALA A 235 -2.26 -9.66 19.84
C ALA A 235 -1.35 -10.02 18.65
N MET A 236 -1.91 -10.64 17.60
CA MET A 236 -1.15 -11.03 16.42
C MET A 236 -0.59 -9.81 15.67
N ILE A 237 -1.39 -8.76 15.47
CA ILE A 237 -0.93 -7.50 14.87
C ILE A 237 0.17 -6.85 15.73
N SER A 238 -0.01 -6.84 17.06
CA SER A 238 1.00 -6.26 17.97
C SER A 238 2.35 -6.97 17.85
N VAL A 239 2.34 -8.31 17.79
CA VAL A 239 3.56 -9.12 17.57
C VAL A 239 4.18 -8.79 16.22
N CYS A 240 3.39 -8.72 15.14
CA CYS A 240 3.90 -8.34 13.82
C CYS A 240 4.55 -6.96 13.81
N LEU A 241 3.86 -5.95 14.35
CA LEU A 241 4.38 -4.58 14.35
C LEU A 241 5.64 -4.45 15.21
N ALA A 242 5.76 -5.21 16.30
CA ALA A 242 7.00 -5.26 17.08
C ALA A 242 8.17 -5.83 16.26
N LEU A 243 7.93 -6.88 15.47
CA LEU A 243 8.93 -7.45 14.56
C LEU A 243 9.28 -6.47 13.43
N ASP A 244 8.28 -5.80 12.84
CA ASP A 244 8.49 -4.79 11.80
C ASP A 244 9.32 -3.61 12.31
N ILE A 245 9.04 -3.11 13.52
CA ILE A 245 9.85 -2.06 14.17
C ILE A 245 11.28 -2.54 14.38
N TYR A 246 11.47 -3.76 14.88
CA TYR A 246 12.79 -4.34 15.08
C TYR A 246 13.57 -4.42 13.75
N ASP A 247 12.94 -4.89 12.68
CA ASP A 247 13.56 -4.96 11.35
C ASP A 247 13.90 -3.59 10.79
N ILE A 248 13.02 -2.60 10.94
CA ILE A 248 13.31 -1.21 10.53
C ILE A 248 14.46 -0.62 11.32
N LEU A 249 14.56 -0.87 12.63
CA LEU A 249 15.67 -0.39 13.45
C LEU A 249 17.01 -1.00 12.99
N ARG A 250 17.03 -2.30 12.68
CA ARG A 250 18.21 -2.96 12.09
C ARG A 250 18.56 -2.39 10.73
N TRP A 251 17.54 -2.13 9.91
CA TRP A 251 17.71 -1.43 8.65
C TRP A 251 18.36 -0.06 8.93
N LEU A 252 17.79 0.81 9.76
CA LEU A 252 18.38 2.13 10.06
C LEU A 252 19.84 2.07 10.54
N ARG A 253 20.27 0.98 11.18
CA ARG A 253 21.67 0.73 11.59
C ARG A 253 22.61 0.27 10.47
N GLY A 254 22.10 0.05 9.26
CA GLY A 254 22.89 -0.29 8.07
C GLY A 254 22.62 -1.67 7.49
N GLU A 255 21.77 -2.49 8.11
CA GLU A 255 21.43 -3.81 7.56
C GLU A 255 20.48 -3.69 6.35
N ARG A 256 21.06 -3.59 5.16
CA ARG A 256 20.37 -3.40 3.87
C ARG A 256 20.13 -4.71 3.12
N ASP A 257 20.46 -5.85 3.73
CA ASP A 257 20.36 -7.14 3.07
C ASP A 257 18.91 -7.50 2.75
N ILE A 258 18.72 -8.09 1.57
CA ILE A 258 17.50 -8.85 1.27
C ILE A 258 17.46 -10.02 2.24
N LEU A 259 16.29 -10.34 2.78
CA LEU A 259 15.98 -11.45 3.67
C LEU A 259 16.14 -12.78 2.90
N MET A 260 17.39 -13.07 2.53
CA MET A 260 18.01 -14.30 2.05
C MET A 260 19.52 -14.20 2.31
N ALA A 261 20.17 -15.29 2.71
CA ALA A 261 21.62 -15.47 2.87
C ALA A 261 22.30 -15.10 4.21
N SER A 262 21.60 -14.80 5.31
CA SER A 262 22.28 -14.67 6.63
C SER A 262 22.19 -15.93 7.53
N ASN A 263 21.21 -16.82 7.34
CA ASN A 263 20.99 -17.93 8.27
C ASN A 263 21.83 -19.19 7.99
N ASN A 264 22.58 -19.23 6.88
CA ASN A 264 23.53 -20.32 6.62
C ASN A 264 24.99 -19.93 6.88
N ALA A 265 25.30 -18.65 7.14
CA ALA A 265 26.65 -18.20 7.46
C ALA A 265 26.92 -18.15 8.98
N ALA A 266 25.89 -17.97 9.80
CA ALA A 266 26.02 -17.95 11.27
C ALA A 266 25.88 -19.34 11.94
N ALA A 267 25.59 -20.39 11.18
CA ALA A 267 25.49 -21.77 11.68
C ALA A 267 26.75 -22.61 11.41
N LEU A 268 27.82 -22.00 10.87
CA LEU A 268 29.11 -22.63 10.56
C LEU A 268 30.32 -21.81 11.06
N GLY A 269 30.11 -20.91 12.03
CA GLY A 269 31.15 -20.13 12.68
C GLY A 269 31.23 -20.42 14.17
#